data_AF-T1I8Z3-F1
#
_entry.id   AF-T1I8Z3-F1
#
_cell.length_a   1.000
_cell.length_b   1.000
_cell.length_c   1.000
_cell.angle_alpha   90.00
_cell.angle_beta   90.00
_cell.angle_gamma   90.00
#
_symmetry.space_group_name_H-M   'P 1'
#
loop_
_entity.id
_entity.type
_entity.pdbx_description
1 polymer ?
#
loop_
_entity_poly.entity_id
_entity_poly.type
_entity_poly.pdbx_seq_one_letter_code
_entity_poly.pdbx_strand_id
1 'polypeptide(L)'
;MTMLNQYGFAGHDMYRSYLLPTSDKLTDRVDYLCCGSIISRHIVLTAAHCALAKTATHKITNVRVGEYDSKQDLDCTSGFCAKKSQDLPINYIIVHPGYDTKTFRHNIALLILKENMEYSYTQSKQQQVSMPIRSLDLCNLLYGSSVPITENQLCVGGEIGKDACSGFGGAPLVILDPNYKDKYFQIGIMSFGSVNCGSSGEPSVYSRVDKYADWIMANSPRIV
;
A
#
# COMPACT_ATOMS: atom_id res chain seq x y z
N MET A 1 17.83 -15.26 -16.15
CA MET A 1 17.66 -13.84 -15.78
C MET A 1 16.39 -13.36 -16.46
N THR A 2 15.24 -13.70 -15.89
CA THR A 2 13.93 -13.48 -16.52
C THR A 2 13.58 -12.01 -16.33
N MET A 3 13.27 -11.32 -17.42
CA MET A 3 12.88 -9.91 -17.38
C MET A 3 11.73 -9.75 -16.39
N LEU A 4 11.98 -9.04 -15.28
CA LEU A 4 10.89 -8.46 -14.51
C LEU A 4 10.06 -7.65 -15.50
N ASN A 5 8.76 -7.91 -15.56
CA ASN A 5 7.84 -7.09 -16.34
C ASN A 5 8.18 -5.61 -16.08
N GLN A 6 8.50 -4.85 -17.12
CA GLN A 6 8.97 -3.45 -17.01
C GLN A 6 7.89 -2.50 -16.49
N TYR A 7 6.72 -3.03 -16.13
CA TYR A 7 5.54 -2.32 -15.69
C TYR A 7 4.94 -3.02 -14.46
N GLY A 8 4.59 -2.21 -13.46
CA GLY A 8 3.77 -2.62 -12.32
C GLY A 8 2.45 -1.87 -12.32
N PHE A 9 1.47 -2.43 -11.62
CA PHE A 9 0.15 -1.83 -11.44
C PHE A 9 0.04 -1.33 -10.00
N ALA A 10 -0.27 -0.04 -9.83
CA ALA A 10 -0.83 0.46 -8.59
C ALA A 10 -2.34 0.56 -8.80
N GLY A 11 -3.14 -0.01 -7.89
CA GLY A 11 -4.57 -0.13 -8.08
C GLY A 11 -5.35 -0.01 -6.78
N HIS A 12 -6.58 0.47 -6.90
CA HIS A 12 -7.40 0.93 -5.79
C HIS A 12 -7.93 -0.20 -4.89
N ASP A 13 -8.25 -1.41 -5.40
CA ASP A 13 -9.05 -2.37 -4.60
C ASP A 13 -8.65 -3.85 -4.69
N MET A 14 -7.55 -4.21 -5.37
CA MET A 14 -7.07 -5.60 -5.33
C MET A 14 -6.02 -5.74 -4.22
N TYR A 15 -6.43 -6.43 -3.16
CA TYR A 15 -5.69 -6.57 -1.89
C TYR A 15 -5.55 -5.31 -1.06
N ARG A 16 -6.08 -4.15 -1.47
CA ARG A 16 -5.91 -2.92 -0.69
C ARG A 16 -6.79 -2.94 0.57
N SER A 17 -6.22 -2.46 1.65
CA SER A 17 -6.93 -2.14 2.87
C SER A 17 -6.70 -0.66 3.20
N TYR A 18 -7.73 0.05 3.62
CA TYR A 18 -7.60 1.44 4.05
C TYR A 18 -7.26 1.48 5.54
N LEU A 19 -6.25 2.27 5.90
CA LEU A 19 -5.89 2.43 7.30
C LEU A 19 -6.75 3.54 7.89
N LEU A 20 -7.62 3.19 8.82
CA LEU A 20 -8.54 4.13 9.44
C LEU A 20 -7.91 4.72 10.72
N PRO A 21 -7.68 6.05 10.76
CA PRO A 21 -7.50 6.71 12.04
C PRO A 21 -8.81 6.64 12.85
N THR A 22 -8.71 6.70 14.17
CA THR A 22 -9.89 6.97 15.04
C THR A 22 -10.66 8.18 14.51
N SER A 23 -12.00 8.11 14.42
CA SER A 23 -12.81 9.20 13.87
C SER A 23 -12.63 10.50 14.67
N ASP A 24 -12.59 11.63 13.98
CA ASP A 24 -12.66 12.93 14.63
C ASP A 24 -14.10 13.18 15.11
N LYS A 25 -14.31 13.10 16.43
CA LYS A 25 -15.61 13.38 17.07
C LYS A 25 -16.06 14.84 16.91
N LEU A 26 -15.19 15.75 16.45
CA LEU A 26 -15.52 17.17 16.28
C LEU A 26 -15.90 17.54 14.84
N THR A 27 -15.48 16.77 13.83
CA THR A 27 -15.70 17.10 12.41
C THR A 27 -16.37 16.00 11.59
N ASP A 28 -16.56 14.80 12.14
CA ASP A 28 -17.09 13.61 11.44
C ASP A 28 -16.31 13.24 10.16
N ARG A 29 -15.09 13.78 10.01
CA ARG A 29 -14.21 13.58 8.86
C ARG A 29 -13.23 12.45 9.15
N VAL A 30 -13.31 11.39 8.35
CA VAL A 30 -12.32 10.31 8.32
C VAL A 30 -11.33 10.63 7.21
N ASP A 31 -10.16 11.16 7.57
CA ASP A 31 -9.08 11.40 6.60
C ASP A 31 -8.34 10.08 6.33
N TYR A 32 -8.61 9.47 5.19
CA TYR A 32 -7.92 8.29 4.69
C TYR A 32 -6.51 8.65 4.22
N LEU A 33 -5.53 8.62 5.12
CA LEU A 33 -4.16 9.06 4.80
C LEU A 33 -3.27 7.96 4.20
N CYS A 34 -3.60 6.69 4.45
CA CYS A 34 -2.71 5.57 4.16
C CYS A 34 -3.45 4.30 3.75
N CYS A 35 -2.69 3.40 3.14
CA CYS A 35 -3.15 2.16 2.55
C CYS A 35 -2.27 1.00 3.04
N GLY A 36 -2.75 -0.21 2.82
CA GLY A 36 -1.97 -1.42 2.98
C GLY A 36 -2.43 -2.49 2.01
N SER A 37 -1.79 -3.64 2.04
CA SER A 37 -2.16 -4.83 1.31
C SER A 37 -2.42 -6.02 2.23
N ILE A 38 -3.48 -6.77 1.96
CA ILE A 38 -3.83 -8.00 2.67
C ILE A 38 -2.87 -9.12 2.23
N ILE A 39 -2.06 -9.64 3.15
CA ILE A 39 -1.11 -10.74 2.88
C ILE A 39 -1.46 -12.05 3.60
N SER A 40 -2.39 -12.00 4.57
CA SER A 40 -3.01 -13.15 5.24
C SER A 40 -4.40 -12.76 5.75
N ARG A 41 -5.21 -13.70 6.27
CA ARG A 41 -6.55 -13.44 6.85
C ARG A 41 -6.55 -12.46 8.02
N HIS A 42 -5.40 -12.23 8.65
CA HIS A 42 -5.26 -11.37 9.84
C HIS A 42 -4.04 -10.46 9.77
N ILE A 43 -3.42 -10.33 8.59
CA ILE A 43 -2.18 -9.57 8.42
C ILE A 43 -2.29 -8.64 7.22
N VAL A 44 -2.00 -7.37 7.47
CA VAL A 44 -1.91 -6.32 6.47
C VAL A 44 -0.48 -5.78 6.43
N LEU A 45 0.09 -5.71 5.23
CA LEU A 45 1.39 -5.14 4.94
C LEU A 45 1.23 -3.67 4.54
N THR A 46 2.03 -2.77 5.10
CA THR A 46 1.97 -1.34 4.78
C THR A 46 3.35 -0.69 4.94
N ALA A 47 3.44 0.60 4.68
CA ALA A 47 4.63 1.38 4.95
C ALA A 47 4.73 1.74 6.44
N ALA A 48 5.94 1.80 6.99
CA ALA A 48 6.17 2.12 8.40
C ALA A 48 5.72 3.53 8.78
N HIS A 49 5.94 4.53 7.92
CA HIS A 49 5.46 5.90 8.15
C HIS A 49 3.94 5.95 8.30
N CYS A 50 3.22 5.11 7.55
CA CYS A 50 1.78 4.96 7.69
C CYS A 50 1.41 4.28 9.00
N ALA A 51 2.04 3.16 9.34
CA ALA A 51 1.78 2.45 10.59
C ALA A 51 2.06 3.29 11.86
N LEU A 52 2.99 4.25 11.76
CA LEU A 52 3.35 5.18 12.82
C LEU A 52 2.64 6.53 12.72
N ALA A 53 1.76 6.73 11.73
CA ALA A 53 1.01 7.98 11.58
C ALA A 53 0.20 8.23 12.87
N LYS A 54 0.60 9.27 13.58
CA LYS A 54 -0.06 9.81 14.77
C LYS A 54 -0.33 11.28 14.49
N THR A 55 -1.60 11.68 14.52
CA THR A 55 -1.92 13.10 14.67
C THR A 55 -1.86 13.45 16.16
N ALA A 56 -1.94 14.73 16.51
CA ALA A 56 -1.98 15.17 17.92
C ALA A 56 -3.13 14.53 18.74
N THR A 57 -4.11 13.93 18.07
CA THR A 57 -5.36 13.45 18.67
C THR A 57 -5.73 12.01 18.29
N HIS A 58 -5.07 11.37 17.30
CA HIS A 58 -5.54 10.09 16.76
C HIS A 58 -4.39 9.11 16.43
N LYS A 59 -4.62 7.83 16.76
CA LYS A 59 -3.78 6.67 16.41
C LYS A 59 -4.60 5.78 15.46
N ILE A 60 -3.94 5.11 14.52
CA ILE A 60 -4.61 4.09 13.70
C ILE A 60 -5.08 2.96 14.61
N THR A 61 -6.38 2.66 14.59
CA THR A 61 -7.01 1.61 15.41
C THR A 61 -7.64 0.52 14.58
N ASN A 62 -8.07 0.83 13.36
CA ASN A 62 -8.83 -0.09 12.53
C ASN A 62 -8.25 -0.12 11.11
N VAL A 63 -8.50 -1.23 10.43
CA VAL A 63 -8.23 -1.42 9.01
C VAL A 63 -9.56 -1.72 8.33
N ARG A 64 -9.92 -0.91 7.34
CA ARG A 64 -11.09 -1.14 6.50
C ARG A 64 -10.72 -2.01 5.31
N VAL A 65 -11.51 -3.05 5.08
CA VAL A 65 -11.38 -3.94 3.91
C VAL A 65 -12.71 -4.11 3.20
N GLY A 66 -12.67 -4.42 1.91
CA GLY A 66 -13.88 -4.64 1.10
C GLY A 66 -14.62 -3.35 0.69
N GLU A 67 -14.04 -2.18 0.94
CA GLU A 67 -14.56 -0.87 0.55
C GLU A 67 -14.25 -0.58 -0.93
N TYR A 68 -15.23 -0.06 -1.68
CA TYR A 68 -15.06 0.37 -3.06
C TYR A 68 -15.55 1.81 -3.27
N ASP A 69 -16.81 2.12 -2.95
CA ASP A 69 -17.31 3.49 -2.91
C ASP A 69 -17.46 4.00 -1.48
N SER A 70 -16.46 4.78 -1.05
CA SER A 70 -16.47 5.47 0.24
C SER A 70 -17.72 6.33 0.53
N LYS A 71 -18.54 6.65 -0.48
CA LYS A 71 -19.79 7.39 -0.34
C LYS A 71 -21.01 6.51 -0.09
N GLN A 72 -20.93 5.21 -0.37
CA GLN A 72 -22.06 4.30 -0.34
C GLN A 72 -21.64 2.86 0.02
N ASP A 73 -22.00 2.42 1.23
CA ASP A 73 -21.93 1.01 1.62
C ASP A 73 -23.37 0.51 1.88
N LEU A 74 -23.95 -0.45 1.13
CA LEU A 74 -23.39 -1.43 0.20
C LEU A 74 -23.12 -0.93 -1.23
N ASP A 75 -22.02 -1.39 -1.83
CA ASP A 75 -21.67 -1.16 -3.24
C ASP A 75 -22.49 -2.05 -4.17
N CYS A 76 -23.53 -1.48 -4.79
CA CYS A 76 -24.42 -2.20 -5.70
C CYS A 76 -24.30 -1.70 -7.15
N THR A 77 -24.12 -2.63 -8.08
CA THR A 77 -24.31 -2.43 -9.53
C THR A 77 -25.48 -3.29 -10.02
N SER A 78 -25.94 -3.11 -11.26
CA SER A 78 -27.15 -3.77 -11.80
C SER A 78 -27.12 -5.30 -11.64
N GLY A 79 -27.74 -5.81 -10.57
CA GLY A 79 -27.86 -7.24 -10.26
C GLY A 79 -26.78 -7.82 -9.34
N PHE A 80 -25.80 -7.04 -8.87
CA PHE A 80 -24.75 -7.50 -7.95
C PHE A 80 -24.45 -6.46 -6.88
N CYS A 81 -24.50 -6.87 -5.61
CA CYS A 81 -24.05 -6.05 -4.48
C CYS A 81 -22.85 -6.72 -3.81
N ALA A 82 -21.80 -5.95 -3.55
CA ALA A 82 -20.70 -6.39 -2.71
C ALA A 82 -21.20 -6.66 -1.28
N LYS A 83 -20.45 -7.45 -0.51
CA LYS A 83 -20.64 -7.48 0.96
C LYS A 83 -20.26 -6.12 1.54
N LYS A 84 -20.79 -5.83 2.73
CA LYS A 84 -20.42 -4.63 3.49
C LYS A 84 -18.91 -4.58 3.74
N SER A 85 -18.38 -3.37 3.79
CA SER A 85 -17.02 -3.14 4.25
C SER A 85 -16.85 -3.65 5.69
N GLN A 86 -15.64 -4.10 6.03
CA GLN A 86 -15.30 -4.60 7.37
C GLN A 86 -14.26 -3.69 7.98
N ASP A 87 -14.55 -3.13 9.17
CA ASP A 87 -13.63 -2.32 9.96
C ASP A 87 -12.99 -3.16 11.07
N LEU A 88 -11.81 -3.70 10.79
CA LEU A 88 -11.18 -4.69 11.64
C LEU A 88 -10.18 -4.03 12.59
N PRO A 89 -10.30 -4.26 13.92
CA PRO A 89 -9.42 -3.65 14.88
C PRO A 89 -8.01 -4.24 14.82
N ILE A 90 -7.01 -3.36 14.94
CA ILE A 90 -5.61 -3.74 15.02
C ILE A 90 -5.32 -4.27 16.43
N ASN A 91 -4.70 -5.45 16.51
CA ASN A 91 -4.19 -6.02 17.75
C ASN A 91 -2.86 -5.36 18.13
N TYR A 92 -1.88 -5.45 17.24
CA TYR A 92 -0.59 -4.80 17.39
C TYR A 92 0.07 -4.53 16.03
N ILE A 93 1.10 -3.68 16.06
CA ILE A 93 1.83 -3.20 14.90
C ILE A 93 3.29 -3.63 15.04
N ILE A 94 3.86 -4.20 13.97
CA ILE A 94 5.27 -4.55 13.89
C ILE A 94 5.92 -3.64 12.86
N VAL A 95 6.73 -2.69 13.30
CA VAL A 95 7.53 -1.83 12.41
C VAL A 95 8.91 -2.45 12.25
N HIS A 96 9.47 -2.39 11.04
CA HIS A 96 10.82 -2.87 10.82
C HIS A 96 11.82 -2.13 11.74
N PRO A 97 12.70 -2.81 12.48
CA PRO A 97 13.55 -2.19 13.50
C PRO A 97 14.55 -1.19 12.92
N GLY A 98 14.93 -1.36 11.65
CA GLY A 98 15.77 -0.39 10.93
C GLY A 98 15.03 0.81 10.35
N TYR A 99 13.71 0.98 10.60
CA TYR A 99 12.96 2.09 10.02
C TYR A 99 13.48 3.44 10.51
N ASP A 100 13.83 4.32 9.57
CA ASP A 100 14.27 5.69 9.84
C ASP A 100 13.25 6.69 9.30
N THR A 101 12.76 7.58 10.17
CA THR A 101 11.70 8.55 9.84
C THR A 101 12.18 9.71 8.98
N LYS A 102 13.47 10.02 8.98
CA LYS A 102 14.05 11.12 8.18
C LYS A 102 14.41 10.64 6.79
N THR A 103 15.01 9.46 6.69
CA THR A 103 15.51 8.92 5.42
C THR A 103 14.54 7.93 4.78
N PHE A 104 13.40 7.63 5.40
CA PHE A 104 12.45 6.60 4.95
C PHE A 104 13.12 5.25 4.64
N ARG A 105 14.25 4.96 5.29
CA ARG A 105 14.96 3.70 5.12
C ARG A 105 14.17 2.63 5.84
N HIS A 106 14.07 1.43 5.26
CA HIS A 106 13.29 0.33 5.83
C HIS A 106 11.82 0.69 6.14
N ASN A 107 11.19 1.46 5.25
CA ASN A 107 9.80 1.92 5.37
C ASN A 107 8.78 0.81 5.10
N ILE A 108 8.67 -0.14 6.03
CA ILE A 108 7.79 -1.31 5.97
C ILE A 108 7.29 -1.70 7.36
N ALA A 109 6.02 -2.11 7.46
CA ALA A 109 5.38 -2.54 8.69
C ALA A 109 4.28 -3.58 8.44
N LEU A 110 3.99 -4.38 9.46
CA LEU A 110 2.87 -5.31 9.50
C LEU A 110 1.84 -4.84 10.54
N LEU A 111 0.57 -4.88 10.16
CA LEU A 111 -0.57 -4.68 11.04
C LEU A 111 -1.20 -6.04 11.30
N ILE A 112 -1.22 -6.46 12.56
CA ILE A 112 -1.83 -7.72 12.98
C ILE A 112 -3.23 -7.41 13.49
N LEU A 113 -4.24 -7.98 12.85
CA LEU A 113 -5.64 -7.77 13.20
C LEU A 113 -6.04 -8.63 14.41
N LYS A 114 -7.03 -8.19 15.19
CA LYS A 114 -7.56 -8.98 16.32
C LYS A 114 -8.38 -10.17 15.86
N GLU A 115 -8.97 -10.10 14.67
CA GLU A 115 -9.87 -11.10 14.12
C GLU A 115 -9.58 -11.35 12.63
N ASN A 116 -10.07 -12.49 12.13
CA ASN A 116 -9.89 -12.88 10.74
C ASN A 116 -10.84 -12.11 9.82
N MET A 117 -10.31 -11.64 8.71
CA MET A 117 -11.07 -11.11 7.57
C MET A 117 -11.98 -12.18 6.97
N GLU A 118 -13.23 -11.82 6.71
CA GLU A 118 -14.08 -12.58 5.82
C GLU A 118 -13.77 -12.21 4.36
N TYR A 119 -13.26 -13.16 3.58
CA TYR A 119 -13.09 -12.94 2.16
C TYR A 119 -14.44 -12.95 1.44
N SER A 120 -14.69 -11.91 0.66
CA SER A 120 -15.80 -11.85 -0.28
C SER A 120 -15.31 -11.40 -1.64
N TYR A 121 -15.94 -11.91 -2.68
CA TYR A 121 -15.72 -11.44 -4.03
C TYR A 121 -16.41 -10.08 -4.21
N THR A 122 -15.64 -9.05 -4.53
CA THR A 122 -16.18 -7.77 -4.99
C THR A 122 -15.82 -7.63 -6.47
N GLN A 123 -16.83 -7.53 -7.34
CA GLN A 123 -16.60 -7.34 -8.77
C GLN A 123 -16.48 -5.83 -9.04
N SER A 124 -15.33 -5.24 -8.78
CA SER A 124 -15.08 -3.83 -9.05
C SER A 124 -14.37 -3.64 -10.40
N LYS A 125 -14.90 -2.73 -11.22
CA LYS A 125 -14.26 -2.30 -12.47
C LYS A 125 -13.16 -1.30 -12.12
N GLN A 126 -11.93 -1.80 -12.07
CA GLN A 126 -10.82 -1.21 -11.33
C GLN A 126 -10.23 0.05 -11.96
N GLN A 127 -9.85 1.04 -11.14
CA GLN A 127 -8.85 2.03 -11.50
C GLN A 127 -7.46 1.45 -11.23
N GLN A 128 -6.88 0.77 -12.22
CA GLN A 128 -5.47 0.38 -12.23
C GLN A 128 -4.69 1.41 -13.03
N VAL A 129 -3.58 1.88 -12.49
CA VAL A 129 -2.60 2.66 -13.24
C VAL A 129 -1.39 1.77 -13.48
N SER A 130 -1.16 1.45 -14.76
CA SER A 130 0.07 0.78 -15.18
C SER A 130 1.20 1.81 -15.24
N MET A 131 2.26 1.56 -14.47
CA MET A 131 3.40 2.44 -14.34
C MET A 131 4.71 1.69 -14.62
N PRO A 132 5.64 2.30 -15.35
CA PRO A 132 6.92 1.68 -15.65
C PRO A 132 7.84 1.64 -14.44
N ILE A 133 8.58 0.55 -14.27
CA ILE A 133 9.71 0.49 -13.33
C ILE A 133 10.92 1.17 -13.99
N ARG A 134 11.55 2.10 -13.28
CA ARG A 134 12.69 2.90 -13.72
C ARG A 134 13.97 2.50 -12.99
N SER A 135 15.11 2.94 -13.52
CA SER A 135 16.39 2.75 -12.83
C SER A 135 16.41 3.52 -11.50
N LEU A 136 17.12 2.97 -10.51
CA LEU A 136 17.30 3.67 -9.23
C LEU A 136 18.08 4.98 -9.40
N ASP A 137 18.94 5.08 -10.41
CA ASP A 137 19.71 6.29 -10.73
C ASP A 137 18.80 7.50 -10.98
N LEU A 138 17.63 7.29 -11.61
CA LEU A 138 16.68 8.38 -11.85
C LEU A 138 16.11 8.91 -10.53
N CYS A 139 15.65 8.03 -9.64
CA CYS A 139 15.18 8.46 -8.32
C CYS A 139 16.32 9.03 -7.47
N ASN A 140 17.54 8.51 -7.59
CA ASN A 140 18.70 9.03 -6.88
C ASN A 140 19.08 10.45 -7.36
N LEU A 141 18.97 10.71 -8.66
CA LEU A 141 19.19 12.05 -9.23
C LEU A 141 18.19 13.07 -8.67
N LEU A 142 16.92 12.66 -8.51
CA LEU A 142 15.84 13.56 -8.09
C LEU A 142 15.74 13.73 -6.57
N TYR A 143 15.94 12.65 -5.81
CA TYR A 143 15.68 12.62 -4.37
C TYR A 143 16.94 12.41 -3.51
N GLY A 144 18.05 11.98 -4.10
CA GLY A 144 19.27 11.54 -3.38
C GLY A 144 19.91 12.62 -2.50
N SER A 145 19.72 13.90 -2.84
CA SER A 145 20.19 15.04 -2.04
C SER A 145 19.44 15.20 -0.71
N SER A 146 18.19 14.73 -0.65
CA SER A 146 17.33 14.83 0.53
C SER A 146 17.23 13.51 1.28
N VAL A 147 17.12 12.41 0.53
CA VAL A 147 16.90 11.07 1.06
C VAL A 147 17.78 10.07 0.30
N PRO A 148 18.63 9.29 0.98
CA PRO A 148 19.42 8.24 0.34
C PRO A 148 18.54 7.21 -0.38
N ILE A 149 18.81 7.01 -1.67
CA ILE A 149 18.17 5.95 -2.46
C ILE A 149 19.06 4.71 -2.47
N THR A 150 18.49 3.56 -2.14
CA THR A 150 19.21 2.29 -1.98
C THR A 150 18.56 1.16 -2.75
N GLU A 151 19.24 0.03 -2.86
CA GLU A 151 18.69 -1.18 -3.51
C GLU A 151 17.48 -1.80 -2.78
N ASN A 152 17.15 -1.32 -1.58
CA ASN A 152 15.95 -1.71 -0.83
C ASN A 152 14.70 -0.96 -1.28
N GLN A 153 14.81 -0.14 -2.32
CA GLN A 153 13.74 0.65 -2.91
C GLN A 153 13.56 0.30 -4.39
N LEU A 154 12.44 0.75 -4.97
CA LEU A 154 12.15 0.77 -6.41
C LEU A 154 11.81 2.19 -6.84
N CYS A 155 12.17 2.52 -8.07
CA CYS A 155 11.79 3.76 -8.74
C CYS A 155 10.70 3.44 -9.77
N VAL A 156 9.53 4.08 -9.70
CA VAL A 156 8.36 3.68 -10.49
C VAL A 156 7.58 4.90 -10.95
N GLY A 157 7.17 4.94 -12.22
CA GLY A 157 6.38 6.04 -12.79
C GLY A 157 7.20 7.04 -13.61
N GLY A 158 6.83 8.32 -13.49
CA GLY A 158 7.39 9.42 -14.28
C GLY A 158 6.74 9.62 -15.64
N GLU A 159 5.56 9.02 -15.87
CA GLU A 159 4.72 9.30 -17.04
C GLU A 159 3.63 10.31 -16.68
N ILE A 160 3.33 11.22 -17.62
CA ILE A 160 2.31 12.26 -17.41
C ILE A 160 0.96 11.61 -17.08
N GLY A 161 0.33 12.05 -15.99
CA GLY A 161 -0.98 11.59 -15.55
C GLY A 161 -1.01 10.18 -14.96
N LYS A 162 0.15 9.55 -14.71
CA LYS A 162 0.24 8.18 -14.19
C LYS A 162 1.18 8.09 -12.99
N ASP A 163 0.62 8.25 -11.80
CA ASP A 163 1.36 8.11 -10.55
C ASP A 163 0.45 7.74 -9.38
N ALA A 164 1.00 7.08 -8.36
CA ALA A 164 0.35 6.92 -7.07
C ALA A 164 0.71 8.13 -6.21
N CYS A 165 -0.25 9.02 -6.02
CA CYS A 165 0.04 10.36 -5.50
C CYS A 165 0.09 10.43 -3.96
N SER A 166 0.30 11.64 -3.42
CA SER A 166 0.19 11.92 -1.98
C SER A 166 -1.18 11.46 -1.44
N GLY A 167 -1.19 10.64 -0.38
CA GLY A 167 -2.39 10.00 0.18
C GLY A 167 -2.53 8.50 -0.12
N PHE A 168 -1.67 7.95 -0.98
CA PHE A 168 -1.58 6.50 -1.26
C PHE A 168 -0.40 5.82 -0.57
N GLY A 169 0.16 6.42 0.48
CA GLY A 169 1.26 5.84 1.25
C GLY A 169 0.91 4.43 1.72
N GLY A 170 1.80 3.47 1.53
CA GLY A 170 1.54 2.06 1.86
C GLY A 170 0.76 1.27 0.80
N ALA A 171 0.34 1.88 -0.31
CA ALA A 171 -0.36 1.16 -1.38
C ALA A 171 0.53 0.11 -2.06
N PRO A 172 -0.01 -1.06 -2.43
CA PRO A 172 0.76 -2.10 -3.10
C PRO A 172 1.07 -1.72 -4.55
N LEU A 173 2.29 -2.05 -4.97
CA LEU A 173 2.66 -2.17 -6.38
C LEU A 173 2.73 -3.65 -6.74
N VAL A 174 1.95 -4.07 -7.73
CA VAL A 174 1.84 -5.48 -8.13
C VAL A 174 2.27 -5.70 -9.58
N ILE A 175 2.73 -6.91 -9.90
CA ILE A 175 2.95 -7.37 -11.28
C ILE A 175 2.13 -8.63 -11.53
N LEU A 176 1.74 -8.86 -12.78
CA LEU A 176 1.15 -10.12 -13.21
C LEU A 176 2.23 -11.22 -13.25
N ASP A 177 1.89 -12.39 -12.75
CA ASP A 177 2.70 -13.60 -12.87
C ASP A 177 2.74 -14.02 -14.35
N PRO A 178 3.92 -14.08 -14.99
CA PRO A 178 4.04 -14.46 -16.39
C PRO A 178 3.65 -15.92 -16.66
N ASN A 179 3.73 -16.79 -15.64
CA ASN A 179 3.45 -18.22 -15.76
C ASN A 179 1.99 -18.57 -15.39
N TYR A 180 1.30 -17.70 -14.65
CA TYR A 180 -0.06 -17.93 -14.19
C TYR A 180 -0.94 -16.71 -14.50
N LYS A 181 -1.77 -16.84 -15.53
CA LYS A 181 -2.84 -15.88 -15.79
C LYS A 181 -3.67 -15.74 -14.52
N ASP A 182 -3.91 -14.50 -14.10
CA ASP A 182 -4.69 -14.12 -12.92
C ASP A 182 -4.01 -14.26 -11.54
N LYS A 183 -2.68 -14.47 -11.49
CA LYS A 183 -1.91 -14.30 -10.26
C LYS A 183 -1.12 -13.00 -10.28
N TYR A 184 -1.06 -12.34 -9.14
CA TYR A 184 -0.34 -11.09 -8.95
C TYR A 184 0.68 -11.23 -7.82
N PHE A 185 1.86 -10.65 -8.02
CA PHE A 185 2.88 -10.53 -6.99
C PHE A 185 3.03 -9.08 -6.57
N GLN A 186 2.97 -8.83 -5.27
CA GLN A 186 3.34 -7.53 -4.74
C GLN A 186 4.87 -7.40 -4.71
N ILE A 187 5.38 -6.44 -5.46
CA ILE A 187 6.82 -6.15 -5.55
C ILE A 187 7.21 -4.87 -4.83
N GLY A 188 6.24 -4.00 -4.53
CA GLY A 188 6.49 -2.71 -3.91
C GLY A 188 5.41 -2.27 -2.92
N ILE A 189 5.80 -1.34 -2.05
CA ILE A 189 4.91 -0.59 -1.16
C ILE A 189 5.20 0.90 -1.37
N MET A 190 4.20 1.69 -1.73
CA MET A 190 4.37 3.12 -1.98
C MET A 190 4.97 3.80 -0.73
N SER A 191 6.13 4.43 -0.88
CA SER A 191 6.89 5.01 0.22
C SER A 191 6.78 6.53 0.22
N PHE A 192 7.33 7.19 -0.80
CA PHE A 192 7.25 8.64 -0.98
C PHE A 192 7.43 8.98 -2.46
N GLY A 193 7.07 10.18 -2.86
CA GLY A 193 7.25 10.67 -4.23
C GLY A 193 7.23 12.20 -4.25
N SER A 194 7.26 12.78 -5.45
CA SER A 194 7.11 14.22 -5.63
C SER A 194 5.74 14.71 -5.17
N VAL A 195 5.67 15.98 -4.75
CA VAL A 195 4.40 16.67 -4.48
C VAL A 195 3.58 16.85 -5.77
N ASN A 196 4.26 16.94 -6.92
CA ASN A 196 3.63 17.08 -8.23
C ASN A 196 3.44 15.72 -8.91
N CYS A 197 2.76 14.79 -8.25
CA CYS A 197 2.63 13.43 -8.76
C CYS A 197 1.93 13.38 -10.13
N GLY A 198 2.40 12.48 -10.99
CA GLY A 198 1.94 12.39 -12.38
C GLY A 198 2.52 13.48 -13.28
N SER A 199 3.50 14.25 -12.81
CA SER A 199 4.34 15.09 -13.68
C SER A 199 5.26 14.25 -14.57
N SER A 200 5.58 14.78 -15.74
CA SER A 200 6.54 14.15 -16.64
C SER A 200 7.91 14.07 -15.97
N GLY A 201 8.51 12.88 -15.95
CA GLY A 201 9.88 12.68 -15.46
C GLY A 201 10.03 12.60 -13.94
N GLU A 202 8.92 12.62 -13.18
CA GLU A 202 8.94 12.53 -11.72
C GLU A 202 8.38 11.17 -11.26
N PRO A 203 9.22 10.12 -11.12
CA PRO A 203 8.80 8.84 -10.56
C PRO A 203 8.66 8.89 -9.04
N SER A 204 7.89 7.96 -8.50
CA SER A 204 7.73 7.71 -7.07
C SER A 204 8.64 6.58 -6.58
N VAL A 205 8.97 6.61 -5.29
CA VAL A 205 9.82 5.63 -4.62
C VAL A 205 8.96 4.66 -3.81
N TYR A 206 9.23 3.37 -3.99
CA TYR A 206 8.55 2.28 -3.29
C TYR A 206 9.55 1.48 -2.45
N SER A 207 9.13 0.93 -1.30
CA SER A 207 9.89 -0.09 -0.58
C SER A 207 9.85 -1.41 -1.35
N ARG A 208 11.00 -2.04 -1.58
CA ARG A 208 11.15 -3.22 -2.44
C ARG A 208 10.87 -4.51 -1.66
N VAL A 209 9.72 -5.16 -1.89
CA VAL A 209 9.16 -6.18 -0.99
C VAL A 209 10.03 -7.44 -0.86
N ASP A 210 10.65 -7.89 -1.95
CA ASP A 210 11.56 -9.06 -1.95
C ASP A 210 12.76 -8.90 -1.01
N LYS A 211 13.24 -7.68 -0.79
CA LYS A 211 14.32 -7.40 0.17
C LYS A 211 13.91 -7.55 1.63
N TYR A 212 12.61 -7.68 1.90
CA TYR A 212 12.05 -7.85 3.24
C TYR A 212 11.31 -9.18 3.41
N ALA A 213 11.38 -10.10 2.44
CA ALA A 213 10.64 -11.35 2.48
C ALA A 213 10.91 -12.15 3.76
N ASP A 214 12.19 -12.30 4.14
CA ASP A 214 12.58 -13.01 5.37
C ASP A 214 12.03 -12.36 6.63
N TRP A 215 12.09 -11.02 6.70
CA TRP A 215 11.54 -10.26 7.81
C TRP A 215 10.01 -10.40 7.89
N ILE A 216 9.32 -10.31 6.75
CA ILE A 216 7.86 -10.51 6.68
C ILE A 216 7.50 -11.90 7.18
N MET A 217 8.20 -12.94 6.69
CA MET A 217 7.94 -14.33 7.07
C MET A 217 8.20 -14.60 8.55
N ALA A 218 9.29 -14.07 9.10
CA ALA A 218 9.63 -14.22 10.52
C ALA A 218 8.61 -13.53 11.45
N ASN A 219 7.93 -12.50 10.96
CA ASN A 219 6.97 -11.70 11.73
C ASN A 219 5.50 -11.95 11.32
N SER A 220 5.25 -12.98 10.50
CA SER A 220 3.90 -13.38 10.10
C SER A 220 3.47 -14.61 10.90
N PRO A 221 2.81 -14.44 12.06
CA PRO A 221 2.38 -15.57 12.89
C PRO A 221 1.39 -16.43 12.09
N ARG A 222 1.72 -17.71 11.95
CA ARG A 222 0.78 -18.71 11.43
C ARG A 222 -0.24 -18.98 12.52
N ILE A 223 -1.52 -18.79 12.21
CA ILE A 223 -2.58 -19.31 13.07
C ILE A 223 -2.52 -20.83 12.90
N VAL A 224 -2.13 -21.52 13.97
CA VAL A 224 -2.17 -22.99 14.08
C VAL A 224 -3.56 -23.40 14.51
#